data_AF-A0ABF7PZH4-F1
#
_entry.id   AF-A0ABF7PZH4-F1
#
_cell.length_a   1.000
_cell.length_b   1.000
_cell.length_c   1.000
_cell.angle_alpha   90.00
_cell.angle_beta   90.00
_cell.angle_gamma   90.00
#
_symmetry.space_group_name_H-M   'P 1'
#
loop_
_entity.id
_entity.type
_entity.pdbx_description
1 polymer ?
#
loop_
_entity_poly.entity_id
_entity_poly.type
_entity_poly.pdbx_seq_one_letter_code
_entity_poly.pdbx_strand_id
1 'polypeptide(L)'
;MAAKPTAPATKLREAHNHADAFIRAVCTFAGSLSLLDEIDDEFRRAGLDQAVASGETSPIFDWLLTAFSFQGVSDQAARSYMEKHGSASWAKMEASVQACPSCPKLQSYWNYEGCRYDKGSFTCAEPDHIDACPVPRARLRNGRLNQTAASFFLFVRDIAGGDLVGWIDTQLETARGSTNADLEAARQEALIGPLRGIFGVADKVLTNALSWLMIGARDQRPIWFETGKAMVVVDRLVHNHLFRTGIMEACGIPHHYGRGCYAEGGCAEIIRGAADRIDARSFNPNFPKIFPRFVQHAVWSLCAADRLDVCNANRIDDQKPCQLSYCQLFRICGRKPLKAT
;
A
#
# COMPACT_ATOMS: atom_id res chain seq x y z
N MET A 1 -27.76 15.01 20.10
CA MET A 1 -26.44 15.18 19.45
C MET A 1 -26.21 16.67 19.29
N ALA A 2 -25.33 17.27 20.10
CA ALA A 2 -25.01 18.68 19.96
C ALA A 2 -24.13 18.87 18.71
N ALA A 3 -24.61 19.64 17.74
CA ALA A 3 -23.80 20.07 16.60
C ALA A 3 -22.60 20.88 17.13
N LYS A 4 -21.39 20.39 16.87
CA LYS A 4 -20.16 21.12 17.19
C LYS A 4 -20.14 22.40 16.36
N PRO A 5 -19.77 23.57 16.92
CA PRO A 5 -19.66 24.79 16.15
C PRO A 5 -18.58 24.63 15.08
N THR A 6 -18.98 24.79 13.81
CA THR A 6 -18.07 24.87 12.67
C THR A 6 -17.14 26.07 12.86
N ALA A 7 -15.82 25.84 12.74
CA ALA A 7 -14.85 26.92 12.80
C ALA A 7 -15.14 27.96 11.69
N PRO A 8 -14.92 29.26 11.94
CA PRO A 8 -15.08 30.29 10.91
C PRO A 8 -14.20 29.98 9.69
N ALA A 9 -14.71 30.22 8.48
CA ALA A 9 -14.05 29.88 7.21
C ALA A 9 -12.62 30.44 7.08
N THR A 10 -12.33 31.60 7.67
CA THR A 10 -10.98 32.19 7.72
C THR A 10 -9.99 31.35 8.51
N LYS A 11 -10.39 30.78 9.66
CA LYS A 11 -9.51 29.93 10.48
C LYS A 11 -9.20 28.61 9.79
N LEU A 12 -10.17 28.03 9.08
CA LEU A 12 -9.96 26.82 8.27
C LEU A 12 -8.98 27.06 7.13
N ARG A 13 -9.07 28.23 6.47
CA ARG A 13 -8.12 28.61 5.41
C ARG A 13 -6.70 28.79 5.95
N GLU A 14 -6.54 29.43 7.10
CA GLU A 14 -5.22 29.58 7.74
C GLU A 14 -4.62 28.22 8.13
N ALA A 15 -5.43 27.31 8.67
CA ALA A 15 -5.01 25.96 8.99
C ALA A 15 -4.53 25.19 7.74
N HIS A 16 -5.29 25.24 6.65
CA HIS A 16 -4.89 24.63 5.37
C HIS A 16 -3.61 25.25 4.82
N ASN A 17 -3.48 26.58 4.84
CA ASN A 17 -2.26 27.25 4.37
C ASN A 17 -1.02 26.82 5.17
N HIS A 18 -1.17 26.68 6.50
CA HIS A 18 -0.09 26.20 7.35
C HIS A 18 0.26 24.74 7.05
N ALA A 19 -0.73 23.86 6.92
CA ALA A 19 -0.51 22.45 6.58
C ALA A 19 0.12 22.29 5.20
N ASP A 20 -0.31 23.06 4.20
CA ASP A 20 0.26 23.04 2.85
C ASP A 20 1.72 23.51 2.85
N ALA A 21 2.04 24.58 3.59
CA ALA A 21 3.41 25.04 3.75
C ALA A 21 4.29 23.98 4.45
N PHE A 22 3.75 23.32 5.48
CA PHE A 22 4.43 22.25 6.20
C PHE A 22 4.69 21.04 5.29
N ILE A 23 3.65 20.56 4.60
CA ILE A 23 3.74 19.40 3.69
C ILE A 23 4.66 19.72 2.51
N ARG A 24 4.61 20.94 1.96
CA ARG A 24 5.58 21.39 0.95
C ARG A 24 7.01 21.30 1.47
N ALA A 25 7.27 21.73 2.71
CA ALA A 25 8.60 21.61 3.32
C ALA A 25 9.02 20.14 3.52
N VAL A 26 8.10 19.26 3.89
CA VAL A 26 8.34 17.80 3.94
C VAL A 26 8.73 17.29 2.55
N CYS A 27 7.98 17.63 1.51
CA CYS A 27 8.28 17.23 0.13
C CYS A 27 9.64 17.76 -0.35
N THR A 28 10.00 18.99 -0.02
CA THR A 28 11.32 19.54 -0.35
C THR A 28 12.47 18.80 0.33
N PHE A 29 12.30 18.43 1.60
CA PHE A 29 13.38 17.85 2.40
C PHE A 29 13.48 16.33 2.29
N ALA A 30 12.35 15.65 2.18
CA ALA A 30 12.23 14.19 2.26
C ALA A 30 11.61 13.54 1.02
N GLY A 31 11.08 14.33 0.09
CA GLY A 31 10.57 13.80 -1.17
C GLY A 31 11.71 13.34 -2.06
N SER A 32 11.58 12.15 -2.65
CA SER A 32 12.49 11.73 -3.73
C SER A 32 12.13 12.50 -4.99
N LEU A 33 13.03 13.37 -5.45
CA LEU A 33 12.87 14.08 -6.71
C LEU A 33 12.96 13.13 -7.92
N SER A 34 13.59 11.97 -7.76
CA SER A 34 13.69 10.89 -8.73
C SER A 34 12.65 9.78 -8.51
N LEU A 35 11.56 10.03 -7.77
CA LEU A 35 10.62 8.96 -7.39
C LEU A 35 10.10 8.16 -8.58
N LEU A 36 9.76 8.85 -9.68
CA LEU A 36 9.28 8.19 -10.90
C LEU A 36 10.37 7.33 -11.55
N ASP A 37 11.62 7.81 -11.57
CA ASP A 37 12.75 7.07 -12.11
C ASP A 37 13.12 5.87 -11.22
N GLU A 38 13.03 6.02 -9.90
CA GLU A 38 13.22 4.92 -8.93
C GLU A 38 12.18 3.82 -9.15
N ILE A 39 10.92 4.20 -9.39
CA ILE A 39 9.84 3.25 -9.70
C ILE A 39 10.14 2.55 -11.03
N ASP A 40 10.52 3.27 -12.09
CA ASP A 40 10.83 2.67 -13.39
C ASP A 40 12.01 1.72 -13.33
N ASP A 41 13.03 2.08 -12.56
CA ASP A 41 14.20 1.24 -12.34
C ASP A 41 13.84 -0.07 -11.65
N GLU A 42 13.02 -0.03 -10.59
CA GLU A 42 12.52 -1.23 -9.95
C GLU A 42 11.65 -2.05 -10.91
N PHE A 43 10.77 -1.37 -11.65
CA PHE A 43 9.84 -1.97 -12.60
C PHE A 43 10.56 -2.74 -13.71
N ARG A 44 11.57 -2.11 -14.34
CA ARG A 44 12.42 -2.73 -15.37
C ARG A 44 13.30 -3.83 -14.81
N ARG A 45 13.92 -3.64 -13.63
CA ARG A 45 14.74 -4.69 -12.99
C ARG A 45 13.93 -5.94 -12.66
N ALA A 46 12.64 -5.78 -12.36
CA ALA A 46 11.70 -6.87 -12.14
C ALA A 46 11.11 -7.45 -13.44
N GLY A 47 11.44 -6.90 -14.61
CA GLY A 47 10.91 -7.32 -15.92
C GLY A 47 9.42 -7.04 -16.11
N LEU A 48 8.85 -6.12 -15.33
CA LEU A 48 7.42 -5.83 -15.33
C LEU A 48 6.98 -4.99 -16.54
N ASP A 49 7.90 -4.25 -17.14
CA ASP A 49 7.69 -3.49 -18.38
C ASP A 49 7.32 -4.41 -19.54
N GLN A 50 8.12 -5.46 -19.76
CA GLN A 50 7.82 -6.47 -20.76
C GLN A 50 6.56 -7.27 -20.41
N ALA A 51 6.39 -7.62 -19.12
CA ALA A 51 5.25 -8.40 -18.67
C ALA A 51 3.91 -7.66 -18.89
N VAL A 52 3.84 -6.39 -18.50
CA VAL A 52 2.64 -5.56 -18.74
C VAL A 52 2.41 -5.33 -20.22
N ALA A 53 3.47 -5.04 -21.00
CA ALA A 53 3.32 -4.84 -22.45
C ALA A 53 2.79 -6.08 -23.17
N SER A 54 3.19 -7.27 -22.72
CA SER A 54 2.84 -8.56 -23.35
C SER A 54 1.63 -9.25 -22.72
N GLY A 55 1.06 -8.68 -21.65
CA GLY A 55 -0.04 -9.31 -20.90
C GLY A 55 0.38 -10.55 -20.09
N GLU A 56 1.67 -10.67 -19.73
CA GLU A 56 2.17 -11.84 -19.00
C GLU A 56 1.85 -11.74 -17.50
N THR A 57 0.97 -12.64 -17.04
CA THR A 57 0.56 -12.76 -15.63
C THR A 57 1.71 -13.17 -14.70
N SER A 58 2.58 -14.08 -15.13
CA SER A 58 3.52 -14.77 -14.24
C SER A 58 4.51 -13.83 -13.52
N PRO A 59 5.21 -12.89 -14.21
CA PRO A 59 6.15 -11.99 -13.54
C PRO A 59 5.44 -11.03 -12.57
N ILE A 60 4.24 -10.56 -12.92
CA ILE A 60 3.45 -9.65 -12.08
C ILE A 60 2.97 -10.38 -10.82
N PHE A 61 2.52 -11.62 -10.97
CA PHE A 61 2.13 -12.48 -9.84
C PHE A 61 3.31 -12.66 -8.86
N ASP A 62 4.48 -13.04 -9.35
CA ASP A 62 5.67 -13.28 -8.52
C ASP A 62 6.11 -12.02 -7.78
N TRP A 63 6.08 -10.87 -8.46
CA TRP A 63 6.41 -9.58 -7.88
C TRP A 63 5.41 -9.16 -6.79
N LEU A 64 4.10 -9.27 -7.07
CA LEU A 64 3.05 -8.96 -6.08
C LEU A 64 3.13 -9.88 -4.87
N LEU A 65 3.34 -11.19 -5.07
CA LEU A 65 3.47 -12.15 -3.97
C LEU A 65 4.70 -11.87 -3.10
N THR A 66 5.79 -11.39 -3.70
CA THR A 66 6.97 -10.88 -2.99
C THR A 66 6.60 -9.66 -2.13
N ALA A 67 5.89 -8.68 -2.71
CA ALA A 67 5.41 -7.51 -1.97
C ALA A 67 4.50 -7.88 -0.79
N PHE A 68 3.63 -8.88 -0.96
CA PHE A 68 2.75 -9.37 0.12
C PHE A 68 3.53 -10.02 1.27
N SER A 69 4.74 -10.51 1.01
CA SER A 69 5.60 -11.19 2.00
C SER A 69 6.29 -10.24 2.99
N PHE A 70 6.31 -8.93 2.70
CA PHE A 70 6.84 -7.89 3.60
C PHE A 70 5.93 -7.59 4.79
N GLN A 71 4.68 -8.04 4.76
CA GLN A 71 3.75 -7.76 5.86
C GLN A 71 4.20 -8.38 7.20
N GLY A 72 4.09 -7.58 8.27
CA GLY A 72 4.27 -8.01 9.65
C GLY A 72 5.72 -8.19 10.11
N VAL A 73 6.71 -7.84 9.29
CA VAL A 73 8.15 -7.85 9.61
C VAL A 73 8.85 -6.68 8.94
N SER A 74 10.15 -6.48 9.18
CA SER A 74 10.96 -5.56 8.38
C SER A 74 11.25 -6.15 7.00
N ASP A 75 11.36 -5.28 6.00
CA ASP A 75 11.68 -5.66 4.61
C ASP A 75 12.99 -6.44 4.54
N GLN A 76 14.02 -6.02 5.28
CA GLN A 76 15.30 -6.72 5.36
C GLN A 76 15.14 -8.17 5.85
N ALA A 77 14.33 -8.40 6.89
CA ALA A 77 14.12 -9.74 7.43
C ALA A 77 13.37 -10.64 6.45
N ALA A 78 12.39 -10.09 5.73
CA ALA A 78 11.68 -10.79 4.68
C ALA A 78 12.60 -11.14 3.49
N ARG A 79 13.40 -10.18 2.99
CA ARG A 79 14.36 -10.40 1.89
C ARG A 79 15.38 -11.48 2.24
N SER A 80 16.00 -11.37 3.42
CA SER A 80 16.98 -12.35 3.90
C SER A 80 16.40 -13.77 4.00
N TYR A 81 15.12 -13.88 4.36
CA TYR A 81 14.42 -15.18 4.39
C TYR A 81 14.23 -15.74 2.97
N MET A 82 13.74 -14.92 2.03
CA MET A 82 13.50 -15.34 0.65
C MET A 82 14.80 -15.71 -0.08
N GLU A 83 15.90 -14.97 0.15
CA GLU A 83 17.23 -15.30 -0.38
C GLU A 83 17.71 -16.68 0.11
N LYS A 84 17.46 -17.01 1.38
CA LYS A 84 17.90 -18.27 1.98
C LYS A 84 17.00 -19.47 1.64
N HIS A 85 15.69 -19.26 1.52
CA HIS A 85 14.71 -20.34 1.46
C HIS A 85 13.91 -20.40 0.15
N GLY A 86 13.99 -19.36 -0.66
CA GLY A 86 13.34 -19.22 -1.95
C GLY A 86 11.96 -18.57 -1.94
N SER A 87 11.54 -18.24 -3.16
CA SER A 87 10.21 -17.84 -3.65
C SER A 87 9.12 -18.92 -3.65
N ALA A 88 7.88 -18.60 -3.26
CA ALA A 88 6.74 -19.13 -4.01
C ALA A 88 6.66 -18.39 -5.36
N SER A 89 6.29 -19.09 -6.43
CA SER A 89 6.21 -18.52 -7.78
C SER A 89 5.04 -19.10 -8.56
N TRP A 90 4.56 -18.38 -9.58
CA TRP A 90 3.49 -18.79 -10.48
C TRP A 90 3.72 -20.22 -10.99
N ALA A 91 4.87 -20.45 -11.64
CA ALA A 91 5.19 -21.75 -12.26
C ALA A 91 5.14 -22.91 -11.25
N LYS A 92 5.59 -22.72 -10.01
CA LYS A 92 5.53 -23.77 -8.97
C LYS A 92 4.10 -24.04 -8.52
N MET A 93 3.30 -22.99 -8.35
CA MET A 93 1.90 -23.10 -7.93
C MET A 93 1.06 -23.74 -9.04
N GLU A 94 1.28 -23.31 -10.28
CA GLU A 94 0.63 -23.87 -11.46
C GLU A 94 0.94 -25.36 -11.62
N ALA A 95 2.22 -25.75 -11.62
CA ALA A 95 2.60 -27.16 -11.70
C ALA A 95 1.98 -27.99 -10.56
N SER A 96 1.93 -27.43 -9.35
CA SER A 96 1.36 -28.10 -8.18
C SER A 96 -0.15 -28.33 -8.30
N VAL A 97 -0.88 -27.39 -8.92
CA VAL A 97 -2.33 -27.49 -9.12
C VAL A 97 -2.66 -28.36 -10.33
N GLN A 98 -1.85 -28.29 -11.40
CA GLN A 98 -1.97 -29.16 -12.58
C GLN A 98 -1.71 -30.63 -12.26
N ALA A 99 -0.96 -30.93 -11.20
CA ALA A 99 -0.81 -32.29 -10.67
C ALA A 99 -2.10 -32.86 -10.03
N CYS A 100 -3.22 -32.13 -10.12
CA CYS A 100 -4.54 -32.53 -9.63
C CYS A 100 -4.52 -32.99 -8.16
N PRO A 101 -4.19 -32.10 -7.20
CA PRO A 101 -4.17 -32.46 -5.80
C PRO A 101 -5.57 -32.94 -5.36
N SER A 102 -5.61 -33.99 -4.54
CA SER A 102 -6.87 -34.59 -4.07
C SER A 102 -7.68 -33.68 -3.14
N CYS A 103 -7.06 -32.64 -2.58
CA CYS A 103 -7.68 -31.75 -1.60
C CYS A 103 -8.80 -30.92 -2.25
N PRO A 104 -10.07 -31.03 -1.78
CA PRO A 104 -11.20 -30.31 -2.38
C PRO A 104 -11.06 -28.79 -2.22
N LYS A 105 -10.32 -28.32 -1.21
CA LYS A 105 -10.04 -26.88 -1.01
C LYS A 105 -9.24 -26.26 -2.17
N LEU A 106 -8.53 -27.03 -2.97
CA LEU A 106 -7.72 -26.51 -4.09
C LEU A 106 -8.44 -26.54 -5.44
N GLN A 107 -9.71 -26.96 -5.47
CA GLN A 107 -10.49 -27.04 -6.70
C GLN A 107 -10.81 -25.66 -7.28
N SER A 108 -11.18 -24.70 -6.44
CA SER A 108 -11.45 -23.31 -6.84
C SER A 108 -11.06 -22.31 -5.75
N TYR A 109 -10.96 -21.05 -6.11
CA TYR A 109 -10.75 -19.92 -5.21
C TYR A 109 -11.77 -19.90 -4.07
N TRP A 110 -13.06 -20.12 -4.37
CA TRP A 110 -14.11 -20.13 -3.35
C TRP A 110 -14.06 -21.38 -2.47
N ASN A 111 -13.70 -22.54 -3.03
CA ASN A 111 -13.49 -23.75 -2.23
C ASN A 111 -12.32 -23.60 -1.25
N TYR A 112 -11.33 -22.77 -1.57
CA TYR A 112 -10.15 -22.54 -0.73
C TYR A 112 -10.47 -21.86 0.61
N GLU A 113 -11.62 -21.19 0.70
CA GLU A 113 -12.05 -20.55 1.93
C GLU A 113 -12.05 -21.55 3.10
N GLY A 114 -11.46 -21.13 4.21
CA GLY A 114 -11.34 -21.96 5.39
C GLY A 114 -10.34 -23.11 5.28
N CYS A 115 -9.33 -23.04 4.39
CA CYS A 115 -8.22 -24.01 4.35
C CYS A 115 -7.57 -24.24 5.72
N ARG A 116 -7.36 -23.15 6.50
CA ARG A 116 -6.87 -23.18 7.90
C ARG A 116 -5.55 -23.93 8.07
N TYR A 117 -4.69 -23.94 7.06
CA TYR A 117 -3.37 -24.56 7.20
C TYR A 117 -2.55 -23.86 8.28
N ASP A 118 -2.21 -24.60 9.34
CA ASP A 118 -1.31 -24.16 10.38
C ASP A 118 0.04 -24.87 10.24
N LYS A 119 1.10 -24.08 10.03
CA LYS A 119 2.44 -24.60 9.79
C LYS A 119 3.09 -25.19 11.04
N GLY A 120 2.75 -24.70 12.24
CA GLY A 120 3.36 -25.14 13.48
C GLY A 120 2.89 -26.53 13.91
N SER A 121 1.58 -26.75 13.84
CA SER A 121 0.95 -28.04 14.14
C SER A 121 0.89 -28.99 12.95
N PHE A 122 1.16 -28.49 11.73
CA PHE A 122 0.99 -29.23 10.48
C PHE A 122 -0.44 -29.80 10.35
N THR A 123 -1.43 -28.93 10.55
CA THR A 123 -2.85 -29.28 10.45
C THR A 123 -3.58 -28.36 9.47
N CYS A 124 -4.75 -28.78 8.99
CA CYS A 124 -5.63 -27.96 8.16
C CYS A 124 -7.09 -28.47 8.27
N ALA A 125 -8.01 -27.83 7.54
CA ALA A 125 -9.42 -28.25 7.50
C ALA A 125 -9.67 -29.58 6.78
N GLU A 126 -8.70 -30.07 5.99
CA GLU A 126 -8.78 -31.32 5.22
C GLU A 126 -7.57 -32.22 5.53
N PRO A 127 -7.47 -32.78 6.76
CA PRO A 127 -6.27 -33.48 7.22
C PRO A 127 -5.90 -34.69 6.37
N ASP A 128 -6.88 -35.43 5.83
CA ASP A 128 -6.66 -36.64 5.04
C ASP A 128 -5.91 -36.38 3.72
N HIS A 129 -5.79 -35.11 3.30
CA HIS A 129 -5.10 -34.71 2.08
C HIS A 129 -3.77 -34.00 2.31
N ILE A 130 -3.37 -33.77 3.56
CA ILE A 130 -2.28 -32.84 3.89
C ILE A 130 -0.91 -33.31 3.37
N ASP A 131 -0.66 -34.62 3.37
CA ASP A 131 0.64 -35.19 2.97
C ASP A 131 0.98 -34.92 1.49
N ALA A 132 -0.04 -34.97 0.63
CA ALA A 132 0.07 -34.66 -0.79
C ALA A 132 -0.28 -33.20 -1.13
N CYS A 133 -0.71 -32.41 -0.15
CA CYS A 133 -1.13 -31.04 -0.37
C CYS A 133 0.07 -30.14 -0.77
N PRO A 134 -0.08 -29.28 -1.79
CA PRO A 134 0.99 -28.35 -2.18
C PRO A 134 1.12 -27.14 -1.25
N VAL A 135 0.08 -26.78 -0.49
CA VAL A 135 0.12 -25.59 0.40
C VAL A 135 1.27 -25.67 1.42
N PRO A 136 1.49 -26.77 2.15
CA PRO A 136 2.63 -26.89 3.08
C PRO A 136 4.01 -26.91 2.41
N ARG A 137 4.09 -27.23 1.11
CA ARG A 137 5.36 -27.48 0.39
C ARG A 137 6.12 -26.18 0.10
N ALA A 138 5.42 -25.05 -0.01
CA ALA A 138 6.07 -23.75 -0.19
C ALA A 138 6.90 -23.40 1.06
N ARG A 139 8.21 -23.16 0.89
CA ARG A 139 9.11 -22.80 2.01
C ARG A 139 9.01 -21.31 2.34
N LEU A 140 7.81 -20.84 2.68
CA LEU A 140 7.57 -19.46 3.10
C LEU A 140 7.70 -19.32 4.62
N ARG A 141 7.94 -18.09 5.09
CA ARG A 141 8.26 -17.77 6.50
C ARG A 141 7.26 -18.34 7.51
N ASN A 142 5.97 -18.36 7.17
CA ASN A 142 4.91 -18.87 8.05
C ASN A 142 3.75 -19.43 7.22
N GLY A 143 2.88 -20.22 7.87
CA GLY A 143 1.73 -20.87 7.23
C GLY A 143 0.69 -19.89 6.68
N ARG A 144 0.63 -18.66 7.20
CA ARG A 144 -0.22 -17.61 6.63
C ARG A 144 0.24 -17.24 5.23
N LEU A 145 1.55 -17.06 5.00
CA LEU A 145 2.08 -16.77 3.67
C LEU A 145 1.91 -17.96 2.71
N ASN A 146 2.01 -19.20 3.19
CA ASN A 146 1.64 -20.38 2.39
C ASN A 146 0.20 -20.29 1.89
N GLN A 147 -0.73 -19.93 2.77
CA GLN A 147 -2.13 -19.76 2.39
C GLN A 147 -2.35 -18.54 1.49
N THR A 148 -1.65 -17.44 1.71
CA THR A 148 -1.69 -16.25 0.84
C THR A 148 -1.26 -16.60 -0.58
N ALA A 149 -0.16 -17.34 -0.76
CA ALA A 149 0.32 -17.74 -2.08
C ALA A 149 -0.72 -18.58 -2.84
N ALA A 150 -1.32 -19.58 -2.18
CA ALA A 150 -2.34 -20.43 -2.78
C ALA A 150 -3.64 -19.67 -3.09
N SER A 151 -4.11 -18.85 -2.14
CA SER A 151 -5.30 -18.03 -2.34
C SER A 151 -5.11 -17.03 -3.49
N PHE A 152 -3.95 -16.38 -3.58
CA PHE A 152 -3.66 -15.45 -4.67
C PHE A 152 -3.56 -16.17 -6.02
N PHE A 153 -2.90 -17.34 -6.07
CA PHE A 153 -2.82 -18.13 -7.31
C PHE A 153 -4.22 -18.52 -7.80
N LEU A 154 -5.07 -19.04 -6.91
CA LEU A 154 -6.44 -19.41 -7.25
C LEU A 154 -7.29 -18.20 -7.64
N PHE A 155 -7.10 -17.04 -7.02
CA PHE A 155 -7.74 -15.80 -7.43
C PHE A 155 -7.39 -15.47 -8.89
N VAL A 156 -6.11 -15.49 -9.23
CA VAL A 156 -5.68 -15.16 -10.59
C VAL A 156 -6.18 -16.19 -11.60
N ARG A 157 -6.12 -17.49 -11.27
CA ARG A 157 -6.62 -18.56 -12.12
C ARG A 157 -8.13 -18.47 -12.36
N ASP A 158 -8.92 -18.28 -11.31
CA ASP A 158 -10.38 -18.44 -11.37
C ASP A 158 -11.14 -17.13 -11.53
N ILE A 159 -10.69 -16.06 -10.89
CA ILE A 159 -11.36 -14.75 -10.88
C ILE A 159 -10.81 -13.85 -11.99
N ALA A 160 -9.50 -13.86 -12.21
CA ALA A 160 -8.88 -13.16 -13.33
C ALA A 160 -8.77 -14.01 -14.61
N GLY A 161 -9.24 -15.27 -14.58
CA GLY A 161 -9.23 -16.16 -15.75
C GLY A 161 -7.83 -16.50 -16.28
N GLY A 162 -6.80 -16.41 -15.43
CA GLY A 162 -5.39 -16.56 -15.82
C GLY A 162 -4.75 -15.30 -16.43
N ASP A 163 -5.53 -14.25 -16.67
CA ASP A 163 -5.07 -12.98 -17.26
C ASP A 163 -5.19 -11.84 -16.26
N LEU A 164 -4.16 -11.67 -15.43
CA LEU A 164 -4.15 -10.63 -14.41
C LEU A 164 -4.09 -9.23 -15.02
N VAL A 165 -3.37 -9.05 -16.14
CA VAL A 165 -3.22 -7.74 -16.80
C VAL A 165 -4.54 -7.30 -17.41
N GLY A 166 -5.16 -8.16 -18.22
CA GLY A 166 -6.47 -7.90 -18.82
C GLY A 166 -7.58 -7.75 -17.78
N TRP A 167 -7.49 -8.48 -16.66
CA TRP A 167 -8.40 -8.28 -15.53
C TRP A 167 -8.25 -6.88 -14.92
N ILE A 168 -7.02 -6.41 -14.66
CA ILE A 168 -6.78 -5.04 -14.15
C ILE A 168 -7.30 -4.00 -15.15
N ASP A 169 -6.97 -4.15 -16.43
CA ASP A 169 -7.45 -3.27 -17.51
C ASP A 169 -8.99 -3.18 -17.47
N THR A 170 -9.67 -4.33 -17.43
CA THR A 170 -11.14 -4.41 -17.37
C THR A 170 -11.70 -3.71 -16.12
N GLN A 171 -11.14 -3.93 -14.93
CA GLN A 171 -11.63 -3.27 -13.71
C GLN A 171 -11.53 -1.74 -13.81
N LEU A 172 -10.40 -1.25 -14.31
CA LEU A 172 -10.13 0.19 -14.37
C LEU A 172 -10.92 0.90 -15.47
N GLU A 173 -11.15 0.23 -16.60
CA GLU A 173 -11.92 0.74 -17.73
C GLU A 173 -13.43 0.69 -17.49
N THR A 174 -13.93 -0.26 -16.70
CA THR A 174 -15.36 -0.39 -16.40
C THR A 174 -15.82 0.45 -15.22
N ALA A 175 -14.90 0.88 -14.34
CA ALA A 175 -15.21 1.79 -13.25
C ALA A 175 -15.85 3.11 -13.76
N ARG A 176 -16.82 3.63 -13.00
CA ARG A 176 -17.57 4.85 -13.32
C ARG A 176 -17.61 5.77 -12.10
N GLY A 177 -17.57 7.07 -12.35
CA GLY A 177 -17.71 8.10 -11.33
C GLY A 177 -18.27 9.38 -11.94
N SER A 178 -19.06 10.12 -11.17
CA SER A 178 -19.71 11.37 -11.60
C SER A 178 -18.75 12.56 -11.60
N THR A 179 -17.68 12.47 -10.80
CA THR A 179 -16.58 13.43 -10.75
C THR A 179 -15.25 12.70 -10.91
N ASN A 180 -14.15 13.44 -11.11
CA ASN A 180 -12.80 12.83 -11.16
C ASN A 180 -12.46 12.12 -9.86
N ALA A 181 -12.79 12.71 -8.71
CA ALA A 181 -12.56 12.10 -7.40
C ALA A 181 -13.38 10.81 -7.22
N ASP A 182 -14.64 10.82 -7.66
CA ASP A 182 -15.49 9.61 -7.61
C ASP A 182 -14.94 8.52 -8.54
N LEU A 183 -14.46 8.88 -9.73
CA LEU A 183 -13.89 7.93 -10.68
C LEU A 183 -12.60 7.32 -10.16
N GLU A 184 -11.72 8.11 -9.55
CA GLU A 184 -10.50 7.62 -8.89
C GLU A 184 -10.83 6.65 -7.75
N ALA A 185 -11.79 7.00 -6.89
CA ALA A 185 -12.24 6.13 -5.81
C ALA A 185 -12.85 4.83 -6.34
N ALA A 186 -13.69 4.91 -7.38
CA ALA A 186 -14.31 3.75 -8.02
C ALA A 186 -13.26 2.81 -8.64
N ARG A 187 -12.24 3.35 -9.32
CA ARG A 187 -11.12 2.57 -9.87
C ARG A 187 -10.31 1.88 -8.79
N GLN A 188 -10.03 2.57 -7.69
CA GLN A 188 -9.32 1.96 -6.56
C GLN A 188 -10.13 0.81 -5.95
N GLU A 189 -11.43 0.98 -5.70
CA GLU A 189 -12.26 -0.08 -5.12
C GLU A 189 -12.53 -1.22 -6.11
N ALA A 190 -12.62 -0.97 -7.42
CA ALA A 190 -12.75 -2.02 -8.44
C ALA A 190 -11.58 -3.01 -8.41
N LEU A 191 -10.41 -2.57 -7.95
CA LEU A 191 -9.24 -3.44 -7.76
C LEU A 191 -9.13 -3.99 -6.34
N ILE A 192 -9.16 -3.11 -5.33
CA ILE A 192 -8.97 -3.50 -3.93
C ILE A 192 -10.11 -4.39 -3.46
N GLY A 193 -11.35 -4.10 -3.87
CA GLY A 193 -12.56 -4.80 -3.46
C GLY A 193 -12.48 -6.31 -3.68
N PRO A 194 -12.28 -6.78 -4.93
CA PRO A 194 -12.08 -8.20 -5.22
C PRO A 194 -10.84 -8.79 -4.55
N LEU A 195 -9.70 -8.07 -4.58
CA LEU A 195 -8.42 -8.56 -4.03
C LEU A 195 -8.45 -8.70 -2.50
N ARG A 196 -9.35 -8.00 -1.81
CA ARG A 196 -9.57 -8.13 -0.36
C ARG A 196 -9.96 -9.56 0.06
N GLY A 197 -10.51 -10.34 -0.86
CA GLY A 197 -10.80 -11.76 -0.60
C GLY A 197 -9.56 -12.64 -0.51
N ILE A 198 -8.40 -12.19 -1.03
CA ILE A 198 -7.17 -12.98 -1.00
C ILE A 198 -6.76 -13.17 0.46
N PHE A 199 -6.56 -14.44 0.83
CA PHE A 199 -6.29 -14.81 2.21
C PHE A 199 -5.09 -14.05 2.75
N GLY A 200 -5.35 -13.28 3.79
CA GLY A 200 -4.32 -12.70 4.62
C GLY A 200 -3.57 -11.51 4.02
N VAL A 201 -4.09 -10.87 2.97
CA VAL A 201 -3.54 -9.61 2.46
C VAL A 201 -4.43 -8.46 2.93
N ALA A 202 -3.84 -7.45 3.56
CA ALA A 202 -4.60 -6.28 4.03
C ALA A 202 -4.69 -5.21 2.94
N ASP A 203 -5.76 -4.41 2.92
CA ASP A 203 -5.97 -3.31 1.96
C ASP A 203 -4.73 -2.42 1.82
N LYS A 204 -4.09 -2.03 2.93
CA LYS A 204 -2.87 -1.20 2.88
C LYS A 204 -1.71 -1.84 2.09
N VAL A 205 -1.59 -3.17 2.14
CA VAL A 205 -0.54 -3.92 1.45
C VAL A 205 -0.88 -3.99 -0.04
N LEU A 206 -2.14 -4.25 -0.37
CA LEU A 206 -2.65 -4.20 -1.74
C LEU A 206 -2.45 -2.81 -2.34
N THR A 207 -2.95 -1.76 -1.68
CA THR A 207 -2.80 -0.36 -2.13
C THR A 207 -1.34 0.01 -2.34
N ASN A 208 -0.46 -0.40 -1.43
CA ASN A 208 0.97 -0.12 -1.58
C ASN A 208 1.56 -0.81 -2.81
N ALA A 209 1.41 -2.14 -2.93
CA ALA A 209 1.99 -2.90 -4.03
C ALA A 209 1.42 -2.48 -5.39
N LEU A 210 0.10 -2.32 -5.48
CA LEU A 210 -0.59 -1.91 -6.70
C LEU A 210 -0.22 -0.49 -7.13
N SER A 211 -0.06 0.46 -6.21
CA SER A 211 0.37 1.82 -6.55
C SER A 211 1.72 1.81 -7.27
N TRP A 212 2.70 1.04 -6.79
CA TRP A 212 4.02 0.92 -7.42
C TRP A 212 3.94 0.26 -8.80
N LEU A 213 3.23 -0.88 -8.91
CA LEU A 213 2.98 -1.57 -10.19
C LEU A 213 2.35 -0.63 -11.23
N MET A 214 1.32 0.10 -10.83
CA MET A 214 0.58 1.00 -11.72
C MET A 214 1.37 2.22 -12.16
N ILE A 215 2.18 2.81 -11.26
CA ILE A 215 3.02 3.94 -11.60
C ILE A 215 4.18 3.50 -12.52
N GLY A 216 4.74 2.31 -12.32
CA GLY A 216 5.77 1.77 -13.19
C GLY A 216 5.25 1.43 -14.60
N ALA A 217 3.97 1.05 -14.72
CA ALA A 217 3.32 0.77 -16.01
C ALA A 217 2.93 2.04 -16.80
N ARG A 218 3.34 3.24 -16.36
CA ARG A 218 2.77 4.51 -16.86
C ARG A 218 2.95 4.77 -18.35
N ASP A 219 4.03 4.26 -18.94
CA ASP A 219 4.32 4.46 -20.35
C ASP A 219 3.46 3.55 -21.26
N GLN A 220 2.99 2.42 -20.73
CA GLN A 220 2.18 1.44 -21.48
C GLN A 220 0.69 1.51 -21.14
N ARG A 221 0.34 2.01 -19.94
CA ARG A 221 -1.02 1.99 -19.38
C ARG A 221 -1.33 3.31 -18.64
N PRO A 222 -1.75 4.38 -19.34
CA PRO A 222 -2.05 5.67 -18.72
C PRO A 222 -3.16 5.62 -17.64
N ILE A 223 -4.17 4.76 -17.82
CA ILE A 223 -5.24 4.59 -16.82
C ILE A 223 -4.70 3.98 -15.51
N TRP A 224 -3.71 3.09 -15.61
CA TRP A 224 -3.04 2.54 -14.43
C TRP A 224 -2.31 3.66 -13.70
N PHE A 225 -1.51 4.45 -14.41
CA PHE A 225 -0.81 5.59 -13.80
C PHE A 225 -1.73 6.55 -13.07
N GLU A 226 -2.83 6.96 -13.71
CA GLU A 226 -3.81 7.85 -13.10
C GLU A 226 -4.42 7.28 -11.81
N THR A 227 -4.63 5.95 -11.76
CA THR A 227 -5.12 5.28 -10.56
C THR A 227 -4.02 5.15 -9.50
N GLY A 228 -2.84 4.66 -9.89
CA GLY A 228 -1.72 4.36 -9.00
C GLY A 228 -1.17 5.58 -8.28
N LYS A 229 -1.11 6.73 -8.97
CA LYS A 229 -0.65 7.99 -8.35
C LYS A 229 -1.60 8.53 -7.27
N ALA A 230 -2.88 8.12 -7.29
CA ALA A 230 -3.94 8.52 -6.36
C ALA A 230 -4.09 7.57 -5.15
N MET A 231 -3.42 6.40 -5.19
CA MET A 231 -3.45 5.38 -4.14
C MET A 231 -2.59 5.78 -2.94
N VAL A 232 -3.21 6.42 -1.94
CA VAL A 232 -2.54 6.85 -0.69
C VAL A 232 -2.54 5.71 0.33
N VAL A 233 -1.38 5.44 0.91
CA VAL A 233 -1.22 4.46 2.01
C VAL A 233 -0.90 5.18 3.31
N VAL A 234 -1.79 5.07 4.29
CA VAL A 234 -1.58 5.56 5.65
C VAL A 234 -1.22 4.41 6.57
N ASP A 235 0.06 4.30 6.90
CA ASP A 235 0.56 3.44 7.96
C ASP A 235 0.69 4.20 9.28
N ARG A 236 1.26 3.54 10.31
CA ARG A 236 1.46 4.19 11.61
C ARG A 236 2.43 5.36 11.54
N LEU A 237 3.44 5.32 10.67
CA LEU A 237 4.41 6.40 10.53
C LEU A 237 3.73 7.65 9.98
N VAL A 238 3.00 7.51 8.87
CA VAL A 238 2.26 8.61 8.24
C VAL A 238 1.21 9.17 9.19
N HIS A 239 0.41 8.31 9.85
CA HIS A 239 -0.59 8.75 10.82
C HIS A 239 0.03 9.51 12.00
N ASN A 240 1.05 8.92 12.64
CA ASN A 240 1.72 9.54 13.78
C ASN A 240 2.39 10.86 13.40
N HIS A 241 2.94 10.96 12.18
CA HIS A 241 3.48 12.21 11.67
C HIS A 241 2.42 13.32 11.65
N LEU A 242 1.26 13.07 11.02
CA LEU A 242 0.16 14.05 10.95
C LEU A 242 -0.38 14.43 12.33
N PHE A 243 -0.36 13.51 13.30
CA PHE A 243 -0.68 13.81 14.69
C PHE A 243 0.38 14.74 15.31
N ARG A 244 1.66 14.32 15.29
CA ARG A 244 2.77 15.03 15.96
C ARG A 244 2.94 16.45 15.44
N THR A 245 2.67 16.69 14.17
CA THR A 245 2.77 18.01 13.56
C THR A 245 1.60 18.92 13.89
N GLY A 246 0.49 18.38 14.41
CA GLY A 246 -0.76 19.10 14.66
C GLY A 246 -1.66 19.23 13.43
N ILE A 247 -1.22 18.77 12.26
CA ILE A 247 -1.98 18.87 11.01
C ILE A 247 -3.32 18.16 11.11
N MET A 248 -3.36 16.97 11.74
CA MET A 248 -4.61 16.20 11.88
C MET A 248 -5.67 16.96 12.69
N GLU A 249 -5.28 17.70 13.73
CA GLU A 249 -6.20 18.52 14.52
C GLU A 249 -6.64 19.78 13.79
N ALA A 250 -5.72 20.39 13.03
CA ALA A 250 -5.98 21.66 12.35
C ALA A 250 -6.84 21.49 11.08
N CYS A 251 -6.67 20.39 10.35
CA CYS A 251 -7.20 20.22 8.98
C CYS A 251 -8.14 19.01 8.82
N GLY A 252 -8.37 18.24 9.87
CA GLY A 252 -9.18 17.03 9.79
C GLY A 252 -9.94 16.72 11.07
N ILE A 253 -10.36 15.47 11.20
CA ILE A 253 -11.06 14.95 12.37
C ILE A 253 -10.06 14.10 13.16
N PRO A 254 -9.72 14.47 14.40
CA PRO A 254 -8.85 13.66 15.25
C PRO A 254 -9.38 12.24 15.41
N HIS A 255 -8.51 11.25 15.20
CA HIS A 255 -8.85 9.83 15.28
C HIS A 255 -7.64 9.00 15.71
N HIS A 256 -7.90 7.78 16.18
CA HIS A 256 -6.85 6.78 16.37
C HIS A 256 -6.47 6.11 15.05
N TYR A 257 -5.20 5.68 14.95
CA TYR A 257 -4.73 4.89 13.81
C TYR A 257 -5.67 3.72 13.50
N GLY A 258 -6.09 3.60 12.24
CA GLY A 258 -6.99 2.56 11.78
C GLY A 258 -7.96 3.07 10.72
N ARG A 259 -9.22 2.63 10.78
CA ARG A 259 -10.25 2.98 9.79
C ARG A 259 -10.47 4.49 9.65
N GLY A 260 -10.33 5.24 10.75
CA GLY A 260 -10.45 6.71 10.73
C GLY A 260 -9.46 7.40 9.79
N CYS A 261 -8.32 6.77 9.48
CA CYS A 261 -7.34 7.34 8.55
C CYS A 261 -7.85 7.49 7.11
N TYR A 262 -8.86 6.71 6.74
CA TYR A 262 -9.45 6.67 5.38
C TYR A 262 -10.90 7.18 5.35
N ALA A 263 -11.45 7.58 6.50
CA ALA A 263 -12.77 8.21 6.58
C ALA A 263 -12.70 9.69 6.17
N GLU A 264 -13.87 10.32 6.03
CA GLU A 264 -14.00 11.76 5.84
C GLU A 264 -13.26 12.53 6.95
N GLY A 265 -12.48 13.54 6.57
CA GLY A 265 -11.58 14.30 7.44
C GLY A 265 -10.37 13.49 7.95
N GLY A 266 -10.14 12.29 7.43
CA GLY A 266 -9.05 11.40 7.82
C GLY A 266 -7.69 11.77 7.22
N CYS A 267 -6.64 11.04 7.61
CA CYS A 267 -5.28 11.25 7.13
C CYS A 267 -5.15 11.22 5.59
N ALA A 268 -5.83 10.29 4.94
CA ALA A 268 -5.76 10.14 3.49
C ALA A 268 -6.35 11.35 2.76
N GLU A 269 -7.45 11.92 3.28
CA GLU A 269 -8.08 13.12 2.72
C GLU A 269 -7.20 14.36 2.92
N ILE A 270 -6.58 14.51 4.10
CA ILE A 270 -5.59 15.58 4.34
C ILE A 270 -4.47 15.53 3.31
N ILE A 271 -3.91 14.35 3.05
CA ILE A 271 -2.83 14.16 2.07
C ILE A 271 -3.30 14.50 0.66
N ARG A 272 -4.49 14.03 0.25
CA ARG A 272 -5.06 14.33 -1.08
C ARG A 272 -5.31 15.82 -1.25
N GLY A 273 -5.97 16.44 -0.28
CA GLY A 273 -6.24 17.88 -0.31
C GLY A 273 -4.95 18.72 -0.38
N ALA A 274 -3.91 18.34 0.36
CA ALA A 274 -2.61 19.00 0.25
C ALA A 274 -1.98 18.80 -1.14
N ALA A 275 -2.07 17.60 -1.71
CA ALA A 275 -1.58 17.31 -3.05
C ALA A 275 -2.32 18.07 -4.16
N ASP A 276 -3.61 18.35 -3.98
CA ASP A 276 -4.39 19.18 -4.91
C ASP A 276 -3.92 20.64 -4.92
N ARG A 277 -3.43 21.13 -3.77
CA ARG A 277 -3.00 22.52 -3.58
C ARG A 277 -1.50 22.72 -3.82
N ILE A 278 -0.71 21.66 -3.82
CA ILE A 278 0.74 21.68 -4.06
C ILE A 278 1.03 21.15 -5.46
N ASP A 279 1.45 22.03 -6.37
CA ASP A 279 1.91 21.61 -7.70
C ASP A 279 3.21 20.79 -7.60
N ALA A 280 3.11 19.48 -7.80
CA ALA A 280 4.27 18.59 -7.65
C ALA A 280 5.35 18.81 -8.72
N ARG A 281 5.00 19.48 -9.84
CA ARG A 281 5.97 19.88 -10.88
C ARG A 281 7.00 20.89 -10.38
N SER A 282 6.68 21.59 -9.29
CA SER A 282 7.62 22.49 -8.63
C SER A 282 8.79 21.75 -7.95
N PHE A 283 8.67 20.44 -7.71
CA PHE A 283 9.76 19.60 -7.20
C PHE A 283 10.49 18.88 -8.33
N ASN A 284 9.75 18.31 -9.28
CA ASN A 284 10.30 17.75 -10.51
C ASN A 284 9.32 18.03 -11.67
N PRO A 285 9.72 18.72 -12.75
CA PRO A 285 8.87 19.02 -13.89
C PRO A 285 8.18 17.81 -14.54
N ASN A 286 8.74 16.60 -14.40
CA ASN A 286 8.19 15.36 -14.94
C ASN A 286 7.06 14.77 -14.08
N PHE A 287 6.84 15.27 -12.87
CA PHE A 287 5.73 14.82 -12.03
C PHE A 287 4.38 15.29 -12.58
N PRO A 288 3.30 14.53 -12.34
CA PRO A 288 1.96 15.06 -12.57
C PRO A 288 1.71 16.24 -11.63
N LYS A 289 0.90 17.22 -12.06
CA LYS A 289 0.58 18.40 -11.24
C LYS A 289 0.07 18.02 -9.83
N ILE A 290 -0.82 17.03 -9.78
CA ILE A 290 -1.40 16.47 -8.54
C ILE A 290 -0.79 15.09 -8.33
N PHE A 291 -0.06 14.90 -7.24
CA PHE A 291 0.65 13.64 -6.96
C PHE A 291 0.60 13.23 -5.47
N PRO A 292 -0.56 12.78 -4.97
CA PRO A 292 -0.74 12.47 -3.55
C PRO A 292 0.13 11.29 -3.09
N ARG A 293 0.45 10.34 -3.97
CA ARG A 293 1.40 9.27 -3.66
C ARG A 293 2.81 9.80 -3.36
N PHE A 294 3.30 10.80 -4.11
CA PHE A 294 4.57 11.46 -3.81
C PHE A 294 4.55 12.16 -2.45
N VAL A 295 3.48 12.89 -2.13
CA VAL A 295 3.30 13.56 -0.83
C VAL A 295 3.35 12.53 0.31
N GLN A 296 2.57 11.45 0.20
CA GLN A 296 2.59 10.38 1.19
C GLN A 296 3.97 9.72 1.31
N HIS A 297 4.65 9.47 0.19
CA HIS A 297 5.99 8.88 0.18
C HIS A 297 7.03 9.79 0.84
N ALA A 298 6.94 11.11 0.65
CA ALA A 298 7.82 12.07 1.32
C ALA A 298 7.62 12.06 2.85
N VAL A 299 6.36 12.02 3.30
CA VAL A 299 6.04 11.89 4.73
C VAL A 299 6.58 10.58 5.29
N TRP A 300 6.37 9.47 4.59
CA TRP A 300 6.90 8.17 5.00
C TRP A 300 8.45 8.18 5.03
N SER A 301 9.10 8.72 4.01
CA SER A 301 10.57 8.80 3.91
C SER A 301 11.21 9.62 5.03
N LEU A 302 10.53 10.65 5.52
CA LEU A 302 10.97 11.41 6.68
C LEU A 302 10.96 10.58 7.98
N CYS A 303 10.04 9.62 8.07
CA CYS A 303 9.76 8.87 9.29
C CYS A 303 10.41 7.48 9.31
N ALA A 304 10.59 6.85 8.15
CA ALA A 304 11.01 5.47 8.03
C ALA A 304 12.48 5.29 8.42
N ALA A 305 12.78 4.18 9.12
CA ALA A 305 14.10 3.89 9.68
C ALA A 305 15.17 3.62 8.61
N ASP A 306 14.75 3.10 7.45
CA ASP A 306 15.56 2.83 6.27
C ASP A 306 15.66 4.03 5.32
N ARG A 307 15.10 5.18 5.70
CA ARG A 307 15.17 6.45 4.96
C ARG A 307 15.82 7.52 5.84
N LEU A 308 15.14 8.63 6.11
CA LEU A 308 15.73 9.73 6.89
C LEU A 308 15.70 9.50 8.40
N ASP A 309 14.80 8.63 8.89
CA ASP A 309 14.69 8.27 10.30
C ASP A 309 14.61 9.49 11.26
N VAL A 310 13.90 10.56 10.87
CA VAL A 310 13.83 11.81 11.66
C VAL A 310 12.60 11.81 12.57
N CYS A 311 11.41 11.63 12.01
CA CYS A 311 10.15 11.62 12.77
C CYS A 311 9.75 10.20 13.18
N ASN A 312 10.73 9.41 13.65
CA ASN A 312 10.53 8.02 14.06
C ASN A 312 10.33 7.91 15.58
N ALA A 313 9.47 6.99 16.03
CA ALA A 313 9.30 6.68 17.45
C ALA A 313 10.58 6.12 18.10
N ASN A 314 11.52 5.57 17.32
CA ASN A 314 12.84 5.18 17.81
C ASN A 314 13.73 6.39 18.17
N ARG A 315 13.37 7.60 17.73
CA ARG A 315 14.13 8.85 17.95
C ARG A 315 13.41 9.85 18.84
N ILE A 316 12.12 9.68 19.06
CA ILE A 316 11.25 10.64 19.73
C ILE A 316 10.59 9.99 20.95
N ASP A 317 10.69 10.64 22.10
CA ASP A 317 9.87 10.31 23.27
C ASP A 317 8.45 10.85 23.09
N ASP A 318 7.52 9.96 22.75
CA ASP A 318 6.12 10.28 22.49
C ASP A 318 5.31 10.71 23.73
N GLN A 319 5.89 10.70 24.93
CA GLN A 319 5.25 11.20 26.16
C GLN A 319 5.39 12.73 26.30
N LYS A 320 6.34 13.34 25.59
CA LYS A 320 6.67 14.76 25.72
C LYS A 320 6.68 15.45 24.36
N PRO A 321 6.59 16.79 24.32
CA PRO A 321 6.80 17.51 23.08
C PRO A 321 8.18 17.19 22.49
N CYS A 322 8.22 16.92 21.18
CA CYS A 322 9.45 16.54 20.48
C CYS A 322 10.56 17.59 20.68
N GLN A 323 11.78 17.12 20.99
CA GLN A 323 12.96 17.95 21.27
C GLN A 323 14.05 17.86 20.19
N LEU A 324 13.79 17.19 19.05
CA LEU A 324 14.76 17.05 17.96
C LEU A 324 14.97 18.39 17.22
N SER A 325 15.74 19.28 17.81
CA SER A 325 15.97 20.65 17.35
C SER A 325 16.66 20.76 15.98
N TYR A 326 17.36 19.71 15.54
CA TYR A 326 17.98 19.62 14.22
C TYR A 326 17.00 19.21 13.10
N CYS A 327 15.76 18.84 13.43
CA CYS A 327 14.73 18.59 12.43
C CYS A 327 14.42 19.90 11.68
N GLN A 328 14.53 19.89 10.35
CA GLN A 328 14.30 21.08 9.52
C GLN A 328 12.87 21.66 9.66
N LEU A 329 11.94 20.83 10.12
CA LEU A 329 10.54 21.20 10.34
C LEU A 329 10.25 21.62 11.79
N PHE A 330 11.24 21.59 12.69
CA PHE A 330 11.05 21.77 14.13
C PHE A 330 10.32 23.06 14.49
N ARG A 331 10.67 24.18 13.82
CA ARG A 331 10.11 25.52 14.10
C ARG A 331 8.64 25.68 13.71
N ILE A 332 8.18 24.89 12.74
CA ILE A 332 6.81 24.95 12.21
C ILE A 332 5.97 23.73 12.63
N CYS A 333 6.55 22.82 13.41
CA CYS A 333 5.90 21.61 13.88
C CYS A 333 5.17 21.87 15.21
N GLY A 334 3.93 21.38 15.33
CA GLY A 334 3.17 21.39 16.59
C GLY A 334 3.84 20.58 17.71
N ARG A 335 4.73 19.63 17.37
CA ARG A 335 5.51 18.80 18.29
C ARG A 335 4.65 18.08 19.33
N LYS A 336 3.42 17.71 18.98
CA LYS A 336 2.45 17.12 19.90
C LYS A 336 2.91 15.72 20.36
N PRO A 337 2.91 15.43 21.67
CA PRO A 337 3.13 14.06 22.17
C PRO A 337 1.98 13.14 21.77
N LEU A 338 2.27 11.90 21.33
CA LEU A 338 1.23 10.91 21.01
C LEU A 338 0.56 10.33 22.26
N LYS A 339 1.27 10.30 23.39
CA LYS A 339 0.84 9.69 24.65
C LYS A 339 0.79 10.72 25.77
N ALA A 340 0.14 11.87 25.52
CA ALA A 340 -0.09 12.86 26.58
C ALA A 340 -0.97 12.20 27.67
N THR A 341 -0.46 12.14 28.90
CA THR A 341 -1.24 11.81 30.10
C THR A 341 -2.22 12.91 30.46
#